data_AF-A0A7M1QYI5-F1
#
_entry.id   AF-A0A7M1QYI5-F1
#
_cell.length_a   1.000
_cell.length_b   1.000
_cell.length_c   1.000
_cell.angle_alpha   90.00
_cell.angle_beta   90.00
_cell.angle_gamma   90.00
#
_symmetry.space_group_name_H-M   'P 1'
#
loop_
_entity.id
_entity.type
_entity.pdbx_description
1 polymer ?
#
loop_
_entity_poly.entity_id
_entity_poly.type
_entity_poly.pdbx_seq_one_letter_code
_entity_poly.pdbx_strand_id
1 'polypeptide(L)' 'MSEKKPRKSYTPEFRRDAASIVIDQGVRIVSVAHELGVGEALLGRWVKHERERRQAEETGTPTTAFTC' A
#
# COMPACT_ATOMS: atom_id res chain seq x y z
N MET A 1 -23.25 -17.95 -14.36
CA MET A 1 -22.21 -18.67 -13.60
C MET A 1 -21.02 -17.74 -13.48
N SER A 2 -20.68 -17.25 -12.29
CA SER A 2 -19.52 -16.38 -12.10
C SER A 2 -18.37 -17.22 -11.60
N GLU A 3 -17.53 -17.64 -12.53
CA GLU A 3 -16.28 -18.35 -12.25
C GLU A 3 -15.35 -17.38 -11.53
N LYS A 4 -15.37 -17.43 -10.19
CA LYS A 4 -14.45 -16.69 -9.33
C LYS A 4 -13.07 -17.30 -9.54
N LYS A 5 -12.36 -16.80 -10.55
CA LYS A 5 -10.94 -17.09 -10.81
C LYS A 5 -10.22 -17.12 -9.45
N PRO A 6 -9.56 -18.23 -9.08
CA PRO A 6 -8.90 -18.34 -7.79
C PRO A 6 -7.94 -17.16 -7.68
N ARG A 7 -8.23 -16.27 -6.72
CA ARG A 7 -7.40 -15.11 -6.47
C ARG A 7 -6.02 -15.65 -6.15
N LYS A 8 -5.01 -15.28 -6.93
CA LYS A 8 -3.61 -15.50 -6.54
C LYS A 8 -3.47 -14.80 -5.18
N SER A 9 -3.50 -15.56 -4.10
CA SER A 9 -3.44 -15.00 -2.76
C SER A 9 -2.02 -14.54 -2.53
N TYR A 10 -1.77 -13.25 -2.75
CA TYR A 10 -0.52 -12.64 -2.32
C TYR A 10 -0.48 -12.64 -0.80
N THR A 11 0.64 -13.11 -0.25
CA THR A 11 0.83 -13.14 1.20
C THR A 11 0.73 -11.71 1.75
N PRO A 12 0.16 -11.52 2.96
CA PRO A 12 0.04 -10.19 3.54
C PRO A 12 1.40 -9.50 3.73
N GLU A 13 2.47 -10.27 3.93
CA GLU A 13 3.85 -9.79 4.00
C GLU A 13 4.29 -9.17 2.67
N PHE A 14 4.04 -9.88 1.56
CA PHE A 14 4.39 -9.40 0.22
C PHE A 14 3.69 -8.08 -0.14
N ARG A 15 2.45 -7.91 0.33
CA ARG A 15 1.68 -6.66 0.13
C ARG A 15 2.29 -5.49 0.88
N ARG A 16 2.73 -5.72 2.12
CA ARG A 16 3.38 -4.70 2.95
C ARG A 16 4.74 -4.35 2.41
N ASP A 17 5.57 -5.32 2.04
CA ASP A 17 6.89 -5.08 1.46
C ASP A 17 6.80 -4.22 0.20
N ALA A 18 5.91 -4.59 -0.73
CA ALA A 18 5.71 -3.84 -1.95
C ALA A 18 5.20 -2.41 -1.69
N ALA A 19 4.29 -2.22 -0.73
CA ALA A 19 3.80 -0.90 -0.34
C ALA A 19 4.87 -0.06 0.38
N SER A 20 5.69 -0.69 1.25
CA SER A 20 6.79 -0.04 1.97
C SER A 20 7.85 0.44 0.99
N ILE A 21 8.24 -0.36 0.01
CA ILE A 21 9.19 0.05 -1.04
C ILE A 21 8.72 1.33 -1.75
N VAL A 22 7.45 1.37 -2.16
CA VAL A 22 6.88 2.56 -2.85
C VAL A 22 6.85 3.79 -1.94
N ILE A 23 6.49 3.62 -0.66
CA ILE A 23 6.35 4.74 0.27
C ILE A 23 7.72 5.23 0.75
N ASP A 24 8.61 4.33 1.13
CA ASP A 24 9.88 4.64 1.79
C ASP A 24 10.98 4.99 0.77
N GLN A 25 11.01 4.33 -0.40
CA GLN A 25 11.97 4.65 -1.46
C GLN A 25 11.43 5.68 -2.47
N GLY A 26 10.14 6.02 -2.41
CA GLY A 26 9.51 6.99 -3.32
C GLY A 26 9.48 6.54 -4.78
N VAL A 27 9.67 5.25 -5.04
CA VAL A 27 9.68 4.69 -6.40
C VAL A 27 8.28 4.60 -7.00
N ARG A 28 8.19 4.68 -8.33
CA ARG A 28 6.90 4.64 -9.05
C ARG A 28 6.23 3.27 -8.92
N ILE A 29 4.92 3.28 -8.68
CA ILE A 29 4.06 2.08 -8.58
C ILE A 29 4.22 1.19 -9.82
N VAL A 30 4.23 1.78 -11.02
CA VAL A 30 4.48 1.09 -12.30
C VAL A 30 5.74 0.21 -12.21
N SER A 31 6.87 0.80 -11.79
CA SER A 31 8.17 0.13 -11.82
C SER A 31 8.19 -1.08 -10.89
N VAL A 32 7.70 -0.90 -9.66
CA VAL A 32 7.62 -1.97 -8.66
C VAL A 32 6.61 -3.05 -9.08
N ALA A 33 5.52 -2.64 -9.72
CA ALA A 33 4.51 -3.57 -10.21
C ALA A 33 5.05 -4.48 -11.31
N HIS A 34 5.82 -3.93 -12.25
CA HIS A 34 6.48 -4.69 -13.31
C HIS A 34 7.56 -5.63 -12.77
N GLU A 35 8.42 -5.16 -11.85
CA GLU A 35 9.46 -5.98 -11.20
C GLU A 35 8.87 -7.17 -10.45
N LEU A 36 7.78 -6.95 -9.71
CA LEU A 36 7.13 -7.98 -8.89
C LEU A 36 6.10 -8.82 -9.65
N GLY A 37 5.82 -8.49 -10.92
CA GLY A 37 4.77 -9.13 -11.71
C GLY A 37 3.37 -8.96 -11.13
N VAL A 38 3.12 -7.88 -10.39
CA VAL A 38 1.79 -7.56 -9.84
C VAL A 38 1.07 -6.56 -10.73
N GLY A 39 -0.26 -6.65 -10.75
CA GLY A 39 -1.06 -5.63 -11.44
C GLY A 39 -0.87 -4.27 -10.78
N GLU A 40 -0.57 -3.25 -11.57
CA GLU A 40 -0.32 -1.90 -11.07
C GLU A 40 -1.50 -1.34 -10.26
N ALA A 41 -2.73 -1.61 -10.71
CA ALA A 41 -3.95 -1.25 -9.99
C ALA A 41 -4.10 -1.96 -8.63
N LEU A 42 -3.53 -3.16 -8.49
CA LEU A 42 -3.54 -3.91 -7.23
C LEU A 42 -2.53 -3.31 -6.24
N LEU A 43 -1.31 -3.00 -6.72
CA LEU A 43 -0.28 -2.36 -5.91
C LEU A 43 -0.71 -0.95 -5.46
N GLY A 44 -1.34 -0.18 -6.34
CA GLY A 44 -1.91 1.13 -6.00
C GLY A 44 -2.97 1.05 -4.89
N ARG A 45 -3.81 0.00 -4.89
CA ARG A 45 -4.77 -0.24 -3.79
C ARG A 45 -4.07 -0.57 -2.47
N TRP A 46 -2.97 -1.33 -2.50
CA TRP A 46 -2.20 -1.64 -1.28
C TRP A 46 -1.51 -0.41 -0.72
N VAL A 47 -0.87 0.39 -1.58
CA VAL A 47 -0.25 1.67 -1.18
C VAL A 47 -1.29 2.63 -0.61
N LYS A 48 -2.48 2.70 -1.22
CA LYS A 48 -3.58 3.52 -0.69
C LYS A 48 -4.02 3.03 0.70
N HIS A 49 -4.25 1.73 0.87
CA HIS A 49 -4.60 1.18 2.18
C HIS A 49 -3.50 1.40 3.23
N GLU A 50 -2.22 1.27 2.86
CA GLU A 50 -1.10 1.49 3.79
C GLU A 50 -0.95 2.96 4.16
N ARG A 51 -1.18 3.88 3.20
CA ARG A 51 -1.24 5.33 3.46
C ARG A 51 -2.41 5.69 4.35
N GLU A 52 -3.60 5.15 4.09
CA GLU A 52 -4.77 5.34 4.95
C GLU A 52 -4.53 4.79 6.36
N ARG A 53 -3.83 3.65 6.49
CA ARG A 53 -3.47 3.09 7.80
C ARG A 53 -2.46 3.97 8.53
N ARG A 54 -1.37 4.41 7.88
CA ARG A 54 -0.41 5.37 8.47
C ARG A 54 -1.09 6.69 8.84
N GLN A 55 -1.96 7.22 7.98
CA GLN A 55 -2.71 8.44 8.25
C GLN A 55 -3.69 8.25 9.42
N ALA A 56 -4.38 7.12 9.53
CA ALA A 56 -5.25 6.81 10.66
C ALA A 56 -4.45 6.65 11.97
N GLU A 57 -3.24 6.08 11.90
CA GLU A 57 -2.31 5.99 13.03
C GLU A 57 -1.77 7.39 13.41
N GLU A 58 -1.51 8.25 12.44
CA GLU A 58 -0.96 9.61 12.63
C GLU A 58 -2.03 10.66 13.02
N THR A 59 -3.30 10.45 12.63
CA THR A 59 -4.45 11.28 13.05
C THR A 59 -5.04 10.88 14.41
N GLY A 60 -4.48 9.85 15.06
CA GLY A 60 -4.82 9.43 16.42
C GLY A 60 -4.20 10.28 17.53
N THR A 61 -3.31 11.23 17.23
CA THR A 61 -2.76 12.16 18.23
C THR A 61 -3.06 13.62 17.85
N PRO A 62 -4.05 14.27 18.50
CA PRO A 62 -4.09 15.73 18.52
C PRO A 62 -2.92 16.20 19.39
N THR A 63 -1.73 16.28 18.81
CA THR A 63 -0.63 17.05 19.38
C THR A 63 -0.03 17.89 18.28
N THR A 64 -0.79 18.91 17.94
CA THR A 64 -0.20 20.21 17.60
C THR A 64 -0.81 21.24 18.53
N ALA A 65 -0.64 20.99 19.83
CA ALA A 65 -0.65 22.01 20.86
C ALA A 65 0.77 22.55 21.00
N PHE A 66 1.29 23.23 19.98
CA PHE A 66 2.36 24.23 20.14
C PHE A 66 2.60 24.97 18.83
N THR A 67 2.04 26.17 18.69
CA THR A 67 2.80 27.36 18.30
C THR A 67 1.97 28.56 18.78
N CYS A 68 2.66 29.43 19.50
CA CYS A 68 2.19 30.63 20.21
C CYS A 68 1.40 31.61 19.33
#